data_AF-A0A2W4UDA6-F1
#
_entry.id   AF-A0A2W4UDA6-F1
#
_cell.length_a   1.000
_cell.length_b   1.000
_cell.length_c   1.000
_cell.angle_alpha   90.00
_cell.angle_beta   90.00
_cell.angle_gamma   90.00
#
_symmetry.space_group_name_H-M   'P 1'
#
loop_
_entity.id
_entity.type
_entity.pdbx_description
1 polymer ?
#
loop_
_entity_poly.entity_id
_entity_poly.type
_entity_poly.pdbx_seq_one_letter_code
_entity_poly.pdbx_strand_id
1 'polypeptide(L)'
;MKFVWVFTIPLGLIVLLIGGAPSMLNVEPKPKPESVILNSESSYSWKAREYARLDMRKEALETCAAIEHEFENGDVDFCLRDVYEILGDIDGQIEIKERTLKEKRAAGDNTELVESNLNYLKEKRDRKR
;
A
#
# COMPACT_ATOMS: atom_id res chain seq x y z
N MET A 1 -71.49 30.79 13.28
CA MET A 1 -70.32 31.67 13.54
C MET A 1 -69.04 30.92 13.19
N LYS A 2 -67.99 31.69 12.87
CA LYS A 2 -66.77 31.38 12.11
C LYS A 2 -65.94 30.15 12.53
N PHE A 3 -65.39 29.48 11.51
CA PHE A 3 -64.26 28.54 11.54
C PHE A 3 -62.99 29.21 12.10
N VAL A 4 -62.23 28.48 12.93
CA VAL A 4 -60.76 28.51 12.94
C VAL A 4 -60.26 27.09 13.28
N TRP A 5 -59.53 26.50 12.34
CA TRP A 5 -58.69 25.31 12.50
C TRP A 5 -57.45 25.64 13.32
N VAL A 6 -57.08 24.80 14.28
CA VAL A 6 -55.67 24.60 14.67
C VAL A 6 -55.43 23.13 14.99
N PHE A 7 -54.64 22.49 14.14
CA PHE A 7 -53.97 21.21 14.34
C PHE A 7 -53.01 21.29 15.54
N THR A 8 -53.15 20.39 16.52
CA THR A 8 -52.07 20.01 17.43
C THR A 8 -52.05 18.50 17.63
N ILE A 9 -51.22 17.84 16.83
CA ILE A 9 -50.72 16.46 17.03
C ILE A 9 -49.47 16.60 17.91
N PRO A 10 -49.28 15.78 18.97
CA PRO A 10 -48.62 14.49 18.76
C PRO A 10 -49.22 13.35 19.58
N LEU A 11 -49.87 12.43 18.85
CA LEU A 11 -49.92 11.02 19.19
C LEU A 11 -48.49 10.48 19.24
N GLY A 12 -48.13 9.95 20.41
CA GLY A 12 -46.87 9.26 20.64
C GLY A 12 -46.71 8.08 19.69
N LEU A 13 -45.95 8.31 18.62
CA LEU A 13 -45.31 7.30 17.81
C LEU A 13 -43.86 7.22 18.27
N ILE A 14 -43.65 6.53 19.39
CA ILE A 14 -42.34 6.03 19.76
C ILE A 14 -42.05 4.89 18.78
N VAL A 15 -41.51 5.26 17.62
CA VAL A 15 -40.83 4.32 16.76
C VAL A 15 -39.59 3.89 17.55
N LEU A 16 -39.66 2.68 18.10
CA LEU A 16 -38.50 1.90 18.53
C LEU A 16 -37.62 1.72 17.29
N LEU A 17 -36.82 2.74 16.99
CA LEU A 17 -35.60 2.58 16.23
C LEU A 17 -34.73 1.68 17.10
N ILE A 18 -34.75 0.39 16.75
CA ILE A 18 -33.66 -0.53 16.99
C ILE A 18 -32.45 0.14 16.33
N GLY A 19 -31.82 1.05 17.08
CA GLY A 19 -30.47 1.49 16.86
C GLY A 19 -29.59 0.29 17.14
N GLY A 20 -29.58 -0.66 16.20
CA GLY A 20 -28.41 -1.48 16.01
C GLY A 20 -27.30 -0.48 15.79
N ALA A 21 -26.48 -0.24 16.82
CA ALA A 21 -25.17 0.31 16.60
C ALA A 21 -24.61 -0.53 15.45
N PRO A 22 -24.26 0.06 14.29
CA PRO A 22 -23.51 -0.71 13.33
C PRO A 22 -22.33 -1.21 14.14
N SER A 23 -22.17 -2.54 14.21
CA SER A 23 -20.97 -3.15 14.72
C SER A 23 -19.86 -2.45 13.94
N MET A 24 -19.27 -1.41 14.55
CA MET A 24 -17.99 -0.88 14.15
C MET A 24 -17.17 -2.15 14.16
N LEU A 25 -16.87 -2.67 12.97
CA LEU A 25 -15.97 -3.79 12.82
C LEU A 25 -14.84 -3.47 13.78
N ASN A 26 -14.59 -4.38 14.71
CA ASN A 26 -13.46 -4.33 15.60
C ASN A 26 -12.22 -4.53 14.71
N VAL A 27 -11.92 -3.52 13.88
CA VAL A 27 -10.70 -3.40 13.11
C VAL A 27 -9.70 -3.03 14.16
N GLU A 28 -9.08 -4.05 14.74
CA GLU A 28 -7.93 -3.86 15.61
C GLU A 28 -6.99 -2.87 14.91
N PRO A 29 -6.53 -1.82 15.61
CA PRO A 29 -5.62 -0.86 15.02
C PRO A 29 -4.43 -1.61 14.44
N LYS A 30 -4.13 -1.38 13.16
CA LYS A 30 -3.01 -2.04 12.49
C LYS A 30 -1.74 -1.87 13.34
N PRO A 31 -0.92 -2.92 13.47
CA PRO A 31 0.36 -2.82 14.16
C PRO A 31 1.20 -1.70 13.54
N LYS A 32 1.88 -0.92 14.37
CA LYS A 32 2.81 0.12 13.89
C LYS A 32 4.23 -0.40 14.03
N PRO A 33 5.10 -0.19 13.02
CA PRO A 33 6.51 -0.49 13.18
C PRO A 33 7.13 0.42 14.25
N GLU A 34 8.24 -0.03 14.83
CA GLU A 34 8.99 0.77 15.80
C GLU A 34 9.35 2.14 15.21
N SER A 35 9.35 3.16 16.07
CA SER A 35 9.72 4.51 15.65
C SER A 35 11.22 4.56 15.35
N VAL A 36 11.56 4.61 14.07
CA VAL A 36 12.92 4.86 13.59
C VAL A 36 13.05 6.31 13.17
N ILE A 37 14.17 6.94 13.52
CA ILE A 37 14.53 8.28 13.05
C ILE A 37 14.81 8.20 11.55
N LEU A 38 14.02 8.89 10.76
CA LEU A 38 14.13 8.90 9.30
C LEU A 38 15.13 9.98 8.85
N ASN A 39 16.43 9.65 8.90
CA ASN A 39 17.50 10.57 8.52
C ASN A 39 18.39 10.05 7.36
N SER A 40 18.05 8.89 6.78
CA SER A 40 18.80 8.26 5.71
C SER A 40 17.88 7.40 4.84
N GLU A 41 18.25 7.19 3.57
CA GLU A 41 17.57 6.25 2.67
C GLU A 41 17.45 4.85 3.27
N SER A 42 18.47 4.41 4.00
CA SER A 42 18.48 3.12 4.70
C SER A 42 17.40 3.05 5.79
N SER A 43 17.13 4.15 6.49
CA SER A 43 16.10 4.22 7.53
C SER A 43 14.70 4.18 6.92
N TYR A 44 14.47 4.87 5.81
CA TYR A 44 13.24 4.77 5.02
C TYR A 44 13.03 3.35 4.48
N SER A 45 14.06 2.77 3.85
CA SER A 45 14.01 1.42 3.30
C SER A 45 13.76 0.37 4.39
N TRP A 46 14.38 0.51 5.57
CA TRP A 46 14.09 -0.36 6.70
C TRP A 46 12.62 -0.26 7.13
N LYS A 47 12.11 0.97 7.29
CA LYS A 47 10.72 1.20 7.72
C LYS A 47 9.71 0.67 6.69
N ALA A 48 9.98 0.84 5.41
CA ALA A 48 9.16 0.29 4.33
C ALA A 48 9.08 -1.24 4.40
N ARG A 49 10.21 -1.92 4.66
CA ARG A 49 10.26 -3.36 4.85
C ARG A 49 9.49 -3.82 6.09
N GLU A 50 9.53 -3.07 7.19
CA GLU A 50 8.71 -3.37 8.36
C GLU A 50 7.21 -3.27 8.05
N TYR A 51 6.78 -2.21 7.36
CA TYR A 51 5.39 -2.13 6.88
C TYR A 51 5.02 -3.30 5.98
N ALA A 52 5.92 -3.70 5.06
CA ALA A 52 5.68 -4.85 4.20
C ALA A 52 5.54 -6.16 5.00
N ARG A 53 6.34 -6.38 6.04
CA ARG A 53 6.23 -7.57 6.93
C ARG A 53 4.91 -7.63 7.69
N LEU A 54 4.30 -6.47 7.93
CA LEU A 54 2.98 -6.33 8.56
C LEU A 54 1.82 -6.36 7.54
N ASP A 55 2.08 -6.70 6.27
CA ASP A 55 1.12 -6.66 5.15
C ASP A 55 0.49 -5.26 4.93
N MET A 56 1.21 -4.21 5.32
CA MET A 56 0.82 -2.81 5.17
C MET A 56 1.36 -2.27 3.83
N ARG A 57 0.86 -2.84 2.71
CA ARG A 57 1.35 -2.52 1.36
C ARG A 57 1.37 -1.02 1.06
N LYS A 58 0.27 -0.31 1.33
CA LYS A 58 0.16 1.12 1.01
C LYS A 58 1.23 1.92 1.74
N GLU A 59 1.36 1.69 3.04
CA GLU A 59 2.30 2.38 3.92
C GLU A 59 3.76 2.04 3.55
N ALA A 60 4.04 0.81 3.13
CA ALA A 60 5.34 0.39 2.62
C ALA A 60 5.72 1.14 1.33
N LEU A 61 4.81 1.18 0.35
CA LEU A 61 5.04 1.84 -0.95
C LEU A 61 5.16 3.36 -0.81
N GLU A 62 4.32 4.00 0.01
CA GLU A 62 4.42 5.43 0.33
C GLU A 62 5.76 5.76 1.00
N THR A 63 6.27 4.87 1.86
CA THR A 63 7.57 5.05 2.50
C THR A 63 8.72 4.95 1.49
N CYS A 64 8.66 4.05 0.50
CA CYS A 64 9.65 4.02 -0.58
C CYS A 64 9.57 5.27 -1.47
N ALA A 65 8.36 5.73 -1.83
CA ALA A 65 8.19 6.93 -2.65
C ALA A 65 8.72 8.21 -1.96
N ALA A 66 8.67 8.26 -0.63
CA ALA A 66 9.22 9.38 0.12
C ALA A 66 10.75 9.53 -0.03
N ILE A 67 11.48 8.47 -0.40
CA ILE A 67 12.94 8.53 -0.62
C ILE A 67 13.27 9.53 -1.75
N GLU A 68 12.50 9.53 -2.84
CA GLU A 68 12.69 10.45 -3.97
C GLU A 68 12.50 11.93 -3.58
N HIS A 69 11.65 12.20 -2.60
CA HIS A 69 11.38 13.56 -2.13
C HIS A 69 12.46 14.06 -1.16
N GLU A 70 13.04 13.17 -0.37
CA GLU A 70 13.95 13.51 0.73
C GLU A 70 15.42 13.44 0.33
N PHE A 71 15.76 12.65 -0.70
CA PHE A 71 17.13 12.41 -1.14
C PHE A 71 17.26 12.64 -2.65
N GLU A 72 18.10 13.60 -3.04
CA GLU A 72 18.43 13.86 -4.44
C GLU A 72 19.15 12.64 -5.02
N ASN A 73 18.47 11.90 -5.91
CA ASN A 73 18.88 10.60 -6.47
C ASN A 73 18.71 9.38 -5.52
N GLY A 74 17.79 9.44 -4.55
CA GLY A 74 17.53 8.31 -3.68
C GLY A 74 17.09 7.04 -4.45
N ASP A 75 17.58 5.88 -4.03
CA ASP A 75 17.38 4.61 -4.73
C ASP A 75 16.01 3.98 -4.39
N VAL A 76 14.94 4.58 -4.93
CA VAL A 76 13.55 4.11 -4.74
C VAL A 76 13.35 2.69 -5.27
N ASP A 77 14.00 2.35 -6.38
CA ASP A 77 13.84 1.04 -7.02
C ASP A 77 14.42 -0.09 -6.16
N PHE A 78 15.52 0.18 -5.44
CA PHE A 78 16.03 -0.74 -4.44
C PHE A 78 15.02 -0.97 -3.31
N CYS A 79 14.40 0.10 -2.79
CA CYS A 79 13.38 0.00 -1.74
C CYS A 79 12.15 -0.79 -2.22
N LEU A 80 11.62 -0.46 -3.40
CA LEU A 80 10.44 -1.12 -3.98
C LEU A 80 10.70 -2.60 -4.23
N ARG A 81 11.87 -2.97 -4.74
CA ARG A 81 12.25 -4.37 -4.95
C ARG A 81 12.15 -5.18 -3.66
N ASP A 82 12.74 -4.68 -2.57
CA ASP A 82 12.72 -5.37 -1.29
C ASP A 82 11.29 -5.47 -0.71
N VAL A 83 10.48 -4.41 -0.85
CA VAL A 83 9.08 -4.41 -0.43
C VAL A 83 8.25 -5.43 -1.20
N TYR A 84 8.37 -5.48 -2.53
CA TYR A 84 7.64 -6.45 -3.34
C TYR A 84 8.09 -7.89 -3.08
N GLU A 85 9.36 -8.11 -2.74
CA GLU A 85 9.84 -9.43 -2.31
C GLU A 85 9.16 -9.88 -1.02
N ILE A 86 9.12 -9.02 0.00
CA ILE A 86 8.50 -9.31 1.30
C ILE A 86 7.00 -9.55 1.15
N LEU A 87 6.31 -8.74 0.35
CA LEU A 87 4.87 -8.89 0.06
C LEU A 87 4.56 -10.11 -0.82
N GLY A 88 5.58 -10.79 -1.36
CA GLY A 88 5.41 -11.86 -2.33
C GLY A 88 4.77 -11.40 -3.65
N ASP A 89 4.86 -10.10 -3.94
CA ASP A 89 4.27 -9.44 -5.10
C ASP A 89 5.14 -9.66 -6.34
N ILE A 90 4.80 -10.71 -7.11
CA ILE A 90 5.59 -11.10 -8.28
C ILE A 90 5.42 -10.09 -9.41
N ASP A 91 4.23 -9.51 -9.58
CA ASP A 91 3.98 -8.55 -10.66
C ASP A 91 4.76 -7.24 -10.39
N GLY A 92 4.81 -6.77 -9.14
CA GLY A 92 5.66 -5.64 -8.75
C GLY A 92 7.16 -5.92 -8.98
N GLN A 93 7.65 -7.12 -8.66
CA GLN A 93 9.04 -7.51 -8.95
C GLN A 93 9.35 -7.54 -10.45
N ILE A 94 8.40 -8.01 -11.28
CA ILE A 94 8.52 -8.01 -12.75
C ILE A 94 8.63 -6.58 -13.27
N GLU A 95 7.79 -5.67 -12.80
CA GLU A 95 7.80 -4.27 -13.24
C GLU A 95 9.16 -3.60 -13.03
N ILE A 96 9.76 -3.79 -11.84
CA ILE A 96 11.10 -3.28 -11.54
C ILE A 96 12.15 -3.87 -12.51
N LYS A 97 12.11 -5.18 -12.76
CA LYS A 97 13.06 -5.82 -13.69
C LYS A 97 12.89 -5.35 -15.13
N GLU A 98 11.67 -5.12 -15.59
CA GLU A 98 11.40 -4.59 -16.93
C GLU A 98 11.94 -3.16 -17.09
N ARG A 99 11.80 -2.33 -16.06
CA ARG A 99 12.37 -0.98 -16.01
C ARG A 99 13.89 -1.00 -16.03
N THR A 100 14.52 -1.75 -15.12
CA THR A 100 15.99 -1.91 -15.08
C THR A 100 16.52 -2.44 -16.41
N LEU A 101 15.82 -3.37 -17.06
CA LEU A 101 16.20 -3.91 -18.36
C LEU A 101 16.19 -2.82 -19.43
N LYS A 102 15.15 -1.99 -19.46
CA LYS A 102 15.03 -0.87 -20.41
C LYS A 102 16.18 0.13 -20.24
N GLU A 103 16.53 0.48 -19.00
CA GLU A 103 17.62 1.40 -18.68
C GLU A 103 18.98 0.84 -19.11
N LYS A 104 19.27 -0.41 -18.74
CA LYS A 104 20.51 -1.07 -19.15
C LYS A 104 20.65 -1.18 -20.66
N ARG A 105 19.56 -1.50 -21.37
CA ARG A 105 19.56 -1.51 -22.84
C ARG A 105 19.84 -0.12 -23.42
N ALA A 106 19.28 0.93 -22.83
CA ALA A 106 19.54 2.31 -23.26
C ALA A 106 20.99 2.75 -22.99
N ALA A 107 21.60 2.26 -21.91
CA ALA A 107 22.98 2.51 -21.55
C ALA A 107 24.00 1.65 -22.37
N GLY A 108 23.54 0.60 -23.06
CA GLY A 108 24.42 -0.36 -23.71
C GLY A 108 25.10 -1.36 -22.75
N ASP A 109 24.56 -1.49 -21.54
CA ASP A 109 25.08 -2.38 -20.50
C ASP A 109 24.74 -3.85 -20.79
N ASN A 110 25.48 -4.77 -20.13
CA ASN A 110 25.10 -6.17 -20.13
C ASN A 110 23.76 -6.39 -19.38
N THR A 111 22.83 -7.06 -20.06
CA THR A 111 21.45 -7.29 -19.63
C THR A 111 21.16 -8.74 -19.21
N GLU A 112 22.09 -9.68 -19.46
CA GLU A 112 21.88 -11.13 -19.31
C GLU A 112 21.31 -11.52 -17.94
N LEU A 113 21.89 -10.99 -16.85
CA LEU A 113 21.43 -11.27 -15.49
C LEU A 113 20.02 -10.70 -15.22
N VAL A 114 19.68 -9.55 -15.81
CA VAL A 114 18.36 -8.94 -15.61
C VAL A 114 17.30 -9.72 -16.38
N GLU A 115 17.61 -10.14 -17.61
CA GLU A 115 16.73 -10.97 -18.44
C GLU A 115 16.49 -12.35 -17.82
N SER A 116 17.53 -13.00 -17.32
CA SER A 116 17.42 -14.28 -16.62
C SER A 116 16.49 -14.19 -15.41
N ASN A 117 16.68 -13.16 -14.56
CA ASN A 117 15.82 -12.93 -13.40
C ASN A 117 14.38 -12.59 -13.80
N LEU A 118 14.18 -11.78 -14.84
CA LEU A 118 12.85 -11.44 -15.36
C LEU A 118 12.11 -12.68 -15.86
N ASN A 119 12.78 -13.55 -16.62
CA ASN A 119 12.21 -14.80 -17.11
C ASN A 119 11.83 -15.73 -15.95
N TYR A 120 12.72 -15.89 -14.95
CA TYR A 120 12.40 -16.66 -13.75
C TYR A 120 11.14 -16.15 -13.03
N LEU A 121 10.99 -14.83 -12.88
CA LEU A 121 9.80 -14.25 -12.25
C LEU A 121 8.53 -14.48 -13.08
N LYS A 122 8.61 -14.34 -14.40
CA LYS A 122 7.49 -14.62 -15.32
C LYS A 122 7.03 -16.07 -15.22
N GLU A 123 7.98 -17.02 -15.26
CA GLU A 123 7.66 -18.43 -15.07
C GLU A 123 7.09 -18.71 -13.67
N LYS A 124 7.63 -18.08 -12.62
CA LYS A 124 7.14 -18.21 -11.25
C LYS A 124 5.70 -17.70 -11.12
N ARG A 125 5.36 -16.58 -11.77
CA ARG A 125 3.99 -16.05 -11.84
C ARG A 125 3.07 -17.04 -12.53
N ASP A 126 3.48 -17.56 -13.69
CA ASP A 126 2.66 -18.43 -14.51
C ASP A 126 2.39 -19.79 -13.83
N ARG A 127 3.34 -20.29 -13.01
CA ARG A 127 3.13 -21.49 -12.16
C ARG A 127 2.16 -21.29 -10.99
N LYS A 128 1.90 -20.04 -10.58
CA LYS A 128 0.99 -19.71 -9.47
C LYS A 128 -0.44 -19.40 -9.94
N ARG A 129 -0.69 -19.33 -11.25
CA ARG A 129 -2.01 -19.14 -11.86
C ARG A 129 -2.62 -20.50 -12.20
#